data_AF-A0A0N4UNS6-F1
#
_entry.id   AF-A0A0N4UNS6-F1
#
_cell.length_a   1.000
_cell.length_b   1.000
_cell.length_c   1.000
_cell.angle_alpha   90.00
_cell.angle_beta   90.00
_cell.angle_gamma   90.00
#
_symmetry.space_group_name_H-M   'P 1'
#
loop_
_entity.id
_entity.type
_entity.pdbx_description
1 polymer ?
#
loop_
_entity_poly.entity_id
_entity_poly.type
_entity_poly.pdbx_seq_one_letter_code
_entity_poly.pdbx_strand_id
1 'polypeptide(L)'
;MVMKRIYIPLPEANARKDMFKLHIGKNTNHSLTEQDFKTLAEKTEGFSGYDISIVVREALMQPVRKVQTATHFKYISGPSRSDASIIVHDLLTPCSPGDKEAISMSFMDVPSDKLAEPVLSMSDMLRSLMNTKPTVNKNDMDKLLQFTKDFGQEG
;
A
#
# COMPACT_ATOMS: atom_id res chain seq x y z
N MET A 1 29.60 -28.73 -16.40
CA MET A 1 28.59 -27.67 -16.23
C MET A 1 28.81 -27.09 -14.84
N VAL A 2 29.37 -25.88 -14.73
CA VAL A 2 29.65 -25.24 -13.44
C VAL A 2 28.37 -24.57 -12.95
N MET A 3 27.92 -24.87 -11.73
CA MET A 3 26.72 -24.26 -11.14
C MET A 3 27.09 -22.96 -10.45
N LYS A 4 26.87 -21.82 -11.13
CA LYS A 4 27.07 -20.50 -10.54
C LYS A 4 26.05 -20.24 -9.43
N ARG A 5 26.52 -19.92 -8.23
CA ARG A 5 25.69 -19.56 -7.06
C ARG A 5 25.75 -18.05 -6.84
N ILE A 6 24.61 -17.38 -6.90
CA ILE A 6 24.52 -15.92 -6.71
C ILE A 6 23.72 -15.65 -5.45
N TYR A 7 24.34 -14.94 -4.48
CA TYR A 7 23.63 -14.46 -3.30
C TYR A 7 22.80 -13.23 -3.67
N ILE A 8 21.51 -13.25 -3.31
CA ILE A 8 20.59 -12.13 -3.49
C ILE A 8 20.31 -11.55 -2.08
N PRO A 9 20.87 -10.38 -1.73
CA PRO A 9 20.65 -9.78 -0.42
C PRO A 9 19.22 -9.23 -0.27
N LEU A 10 18.84 -8.92 0.97
CA LEU A 10 17.66 -8.10 1.23
C LEU A 10 17.79 -6.72 0.57
N PRO A 11 16.68 -6.12 0.12
CA PRO A 11 16.70 -4.84 -0.56
C PRO A 11 17.15 -3.71 0.38
N GLU A 12 18.03 -2.84 -0.13
CA GLU A 12 18.40 -1.60 0.53
C GLU A 12 17.26 -0.56 0.49
N ALA A 13 17.39 0.54 1.24
CA ALA A 13 16.33 1.54 1.38
C ALA A 13 15.79 2.06 0.04
N ASN A 14 16.65 2.38 -0.93
CA ASN A 14 16.22 2.85 -2.25
C ASN A 14 15.43 1.76 -3.02
N ALA A 15 15.89 0.51 -2.97
CA ALA A 15 15.18 -0.61 -3.59
C ALA A 15 13.81 -0.82 -2.92
N ARG A 16 13.71 -0.72 -1.59
CA ARG A 16 12.43 -0.80 -0.86
C ARG A 16 11.48 0.33 -1.26
N LYS A 17 11.99 1.56 -1.41
CA LYS A 17 11.23 2.71 -1.90
C LYS A 17 10.61 2.42 -3.27
N ASP A 18 11.41 1.89 -4.20
CA ASP A 18 10.96 1.55 -5.55
C ASP A 18 9.97 0.37 -5.54
N MET A 19 10.18 -0.61 -4.66
CA MET A 19 9.23 -1.73 -4.47
C MET A 19 7.86 -1.24 -3.99
N PHE A 20 7.80 -0.27 -3.07
CA PHE A 20 6.52 0.34 -2.66
C PHE A 20 5.79 0.97 -3.86
N LYS A 21 6.49 1.81 -4.64
CA LYS A 21 5.92 2.45 -5.83
C LYS A 21 5.45 1.42 -6.87
N LEU A 22 6.27 0.40 -7.10
CA LEU A 22 5.97 -0.68 -8.04
C LEU A 22 4.70 -1.44 -7.63
N HIS A 23 4.61 -1.84 -6.37
CA HIS A 23 3.48 -2.62 -5.86
C HIS A 23 2.19 -1.80 -5.74
N ILE A 24 2.27 -0.49 -5.46
CA ILE A 24 1.09 0.39 -5.50
C ILE A 24 0.60 0.54 -6.94
N GLY A 25 1.54 0.65 -7.90
CA GLY A 25 1.23 0.70 -9.33
C GLY A 25 0.72 2.07 -9.78
N LYS A 26 0.80 2.31 -11.09
CA LYS A 26 0.49 3.62 -11.70
C LYS A 26 -1.01 3.97 -11.73
N ASN A 27 -1.88 2.96 -11.66
CA ASN A 27 -3.33 3.12 -11.82
C ASN A 27 -4.07 3.21 -10.48
N THR A 28 -3.36 3.14 -9.36
CA THR A 28 -3.95 3.25 -8.03
C THR A 28 -3.97 4.72 -7.62
N ASN A 29 -5.15 5.24 -7.28
CA ASN A 29 -5.27 6.59 -6.74
C ASN A 29 -4.76 6.62 -5.28
N HIS A 30 -3.75 7.44 -5.02
CA HIS A 30 -3.13 7.56 -3.70
C HIS A 30 -2.69 8.99 -3.40
N SER A 31 -2.59 9.31 -2.11
CA SER A 31 -2.11 10.61 -1.61
C SER A 31 -0.64 10.60 -1.17
N LEU A 32 0.07 9.48 -1.40
CA LEU A 32 1.47 9.31 -0.98
C LEU A 32 2.43 10.22 -1.76
N THR A 33 3.27 10.94 -1.04
CA THR A 33 4.34 11.80 -1.55
C THR A 33 5.67 11.06 -1.65
N GLU A 34 6.65 11.65 -2.36
CA GLU A 34 8.03 11.13 -2.38
C GLU A 34 8.66 10.98 -0.99
N GLN A 35 8.30 11.86 -0.05
CA GLN A 35 8.76 11.81 1.33
C GLN A 35 8.08 10.66 2.11
N ASP A 36 6.83 10.34 1.80
CA ASP A 36 6.15 9.17 2.37
C ASP A 36 6.84 7.88 1.93
N PHE A 37 7.17 7.75 0.63
CA PHE A 37 7.90 6.58 0.14
C PHE A 37 9.27 6.41 0.80
N LYS A 38 9.98 7.52 1.06
CA LYS A 38 11.24 7.50 1.82
C LYS A 38 11.01 7.01 3.26
N THR A 39 9.99 7.54 3.92
CA THR A 39 9.61 7.16 5.29
C THR A 39 9.23 5.67 5.38
N LEU A 40 8.50 5.15 4.39
CA LEU A 40 8.15 3.74 4.31
C LEU A 40 9.39 2.85 4.14
N ALA A 41 10.35 3.27 3.30
CA ALA A 41 11.60 2.55 3.11
C ALA A 41 12.45 2.50 4.39
N GLU A 42 12.52 3.60 5.13
CA GLU A 42 13.20 3.67 6.43
C GLU A 42 12.54 2.77 7.47
N LYS A 43 11.21 2.70 7.50
CA LYS A 43 10.44 1.86 8.44
C LYS A 43 10.48 0.35 8.14
N THR A 44 11.00 -0.04 6.99
CA THR A 44 11.00 -1.44 6.50
C THR A 44 12.40 -2.02 6.40
N GLU A 45 13.33 -1.56 7.22
CA GLU A 45 14.63 -2.22 7.36
C GLU A 45 14.45 -3.72 7.69
N GLY A 46 15.15 -4.58 6.96
CA GLY A 46 15.06 -6.04 7.09
C GLY A 46 13.87 -6.68 6.35
N PHE A 47 12.99 -5.91 5.72
CA PHE A 47 11.90 -6.46 4.92
C PHE A 47 12.42 -6.98 3.59
N SER A 48 11.96 -8.17 3.20
CA SER A 48 12.11 -8.69 1.83
C SER A 48 11.13 -8.02 0.87
N GLY A 49 11.34 -8.19 -0.44
CA GLY A 49 10.35 -7.75 -1.43
C GLY A 49 8.98 -8.42 -1.26
N TYR A 50 8.94 -9.65 -0.74
CA TYR A 50 7.70 -10.32 -0.41
C TYR A 50 6.96 -9.64 0.75
N ASP A 51 7.67 -9.27 1.82
CA ASP A 51 7.08 -8.56 2.96
C ASP A 51 6.48 -7.21 2.51
N ILE A 52 7.19 -6.44 1.69
CA ILE A 52 6.69 -5.18 1.13
C ILE A 52 5.43 -5.43 0.29
N SER A 53 5.40 -6.49 -0.52
CA SER A 53 4.21 -6.84 -1.30
C SER A 53 3.00 -7.15 -0.42
N ILE A 54 3.19 -7.79 0.74
CA ILE A 54 2.11 -8.04 1.71
C ILE A 54 1.60 -6.72 2.27
N VAL A 55 2.51 -5.85 2.73
CA VAL A 55 2.16 -4.53 3.29
C VAL A 55 1.31 -3.75 2.30
N VAL A 56 1.72 -3.69 1.03
CA VAL A 56 0.99 -2.93 0.01
C VAL A 56 -0.37 -3.57 -0.28
N ARG A 57 -0.45 -4.89 -0.45
CA ARG A 57 -1.74 -5.58 -0.68
C ARG A 57 -2.74 -5.31 0.45
N GLU A 58 -2.29 -5.38 1.70
CA GLU A 58 -3.13 -5.11 2.86
C GLU A 58 -3.54 -3.63 2.97
N ALA A 59 -2.66 -2.71 2.59
CA ALA A 59 -2.96 -1.28 2.55
C ALA A 59 -3.96 -0.94 1.43
N LEU A 60 -3.85 -1.56 0.25
CA LEU A 60 -4.78 -1.39 -0.88
C LEU A 60 -6.21 -1.83 -0.55
N MET A 61 -6.41 -2.68 0.45
CA MET A 61 -7.73 -3.07 0.94
C MET A 61 -8.34 -2.07 1.93
N GLN A 62 -7.57 -1.10 2.45
CA GLN A 62 -8.09 -0.13 3.42
C GLN A 62 -9.22 0.75 2.84
N PRO A 63 -9.12 1.31 1.62
CA PRO A 63 -10.23 2.01 0.98
C PRO A 63 -11.52 1.18 0.90
N VAL A 64 -11.42 -0.09 0.50
CA VAL A 64 -12.57 -1.00 0.40
C VAL A 64 -13.22 -1.19 1.77
N ARG A 65 -12.42 -1.44 2.82
CA ARG A 65 -12.91 -1.60 4.19
C ARG A 65 -13.54 -0.32 4.74
N LYS A 66 -12.96 0.84 4.43
CA LYS A 66 -13.52 2.15 4.79
C LYS A 66 -14.91 2.33 4.21
N VAL A 67 -15.11 1.99 2.93
CA VAL A 67 -16.42 2.07 2.26
C VAL A 67 -17.41 1.07 2.89
N GLN A 68 -17.01 -0.20 3.03
CA GLN A 68 -17.90 -1.25 3.55
C GLN A 68 -18.37 -1.01 4.99
N THR A 69 -17.54 -0.38 5.82
CA THR A 69 -17.83 -0.11 7.24
C THR A 69 -18.34 1.31 7.49
N ALA A 70 -18.47 2.14 6.45
CA ALA A 70 -18.97 3.50 6.57
C ALA A 70 -20.46 3.50 6.96
N THR A 71 -20.79 4.34 7.92
CA THR A 71 -22.17 4.62 8.35
C THR A 71 -22.68 5.98 7.85
N HIS A 72 -21.76 6.81 7.34
CA HIS A 72 -22.07 8.14 6.84
C HIS A 72 -21.27 8.41 5.58
N PHE A 73 -21.91 9.09 4.63
CA PHE A 73 -21.32 9.55 3.39
C PHE A 73 -21.60 11.05 3.22
N LYS A 74 -20.80 11.72 2.39
CA LYS A 74 -21.05 13.10 2.01
C LYS A 74 -20.89 13.29 0.52
N TYR A 75 -21.60 14.27 -0.02
CA TYR A 75 -21.47 14.66 -1.41
C TYR A 75 -20.13 15.36 -1.64
N ILE A 76 -19.48 15.03 -2.75
CA ILE A 76 -18.27 15.69 -3.23
C ILE A 76 -18.38 15.96 -4.72
N SER A 77 -17.56 16.90 -5.18
CA SER A 77 -17.35 17.13 -6.60
C SER A 77 -16.16 16.31 -7.09
N GLY A 78 -16.29 15.68 -8.26
CA GLY A 78 -15.22 14.90 -8.86
C GLY A 78 -15.52 14.51 -10.31
N PRO A 79 -14.57 13.89 -11.01
CA PRO A 79 -14.76 13.46 -12.39
C PRO A 79 -15.86 12.40 -12.50
N SER A 80 -16.68 12.49 -13.55
CA SER A 80 -17.67 11.46 -13.86
C SER A 80 -16.98 10.13 -14.17
N ARG A 81 -17.59 9.02 -13.73
CA ARG A 81 -17.11 7.66 -14.07
C ARG A 81 -17.18 7.37 -15.56
N SER A 82 -18.11 7.99 -16.29
CA SER A 82 -18.28 7.80 -17.74
C SER A 82 -17.34 8.67 -18.57
N ASP A 83 -16.95 9.83 -18.06
CA ASP A 83 -16.13 10.81 -18.75
C ASP A 83 -15.35 11.66 -17.72
N ALA A 84 -14.06 11.41 -17.61
CA ALA A 84 -13.19 12.09 -16.64
C ALA A 84 -13.02 13.60 -16.92
N SER A 85 -13.44 14.09 -18.10
CA SER A 85 -13.43 15.52 -18.42
C SER A 85 -14.61 16.30 -17.83
N ILE A 86 -15.67 15.60 -17.42
CA ILE A 86 -16.88 16.19 -16.84
C ILE A 86 -16.81 16.09 -15.32
N ILE A 87 -16.95 17.21 -14.62
CA ILE A 87 -17.09 17.23 -13.16
C ILE A 87 -18.56 17.08 -12.79
N VAL A 88 -18.87 16.11 -11.93
CA VAL A 88 -20.18 15.92 -11.31
C VAL A 88 -20.09 16.30 -9.83
N HIS A 89 -21.23 16.70 -9.25
CA HIS A 89 -21.31 17.23 -7.89
C HIS A 89 -22.09 16.31 -6.93
N ASP A 90 -22.40 15.09 -7.38
CA ASP A 90 -23.27 14.13 -6.70
C ASP A 90 -22.55 12.82 -6.33
N LEU A 91 -21.21 12.83 -6.32
CA LEU A 91 -20.44 11.67 -5.85
C LEU A 91 -20.50 11.56 -4.33
N LEU A 92 -20.53 10.35 -3.80
CA LEU A 92 -20.60 10.05 -2.38
C LEU A 92 -19.30 9.40 -1.91
N THR A 93 -18.66 9.98 -0.90
CA THR A 93 -17.47 9.40 -0.26
C THR A 93 -17.72 9.15 1.23
N PRO A 94 -17.17 8.08 1.83
CA PRO A 94 -17.24 7.86 3.28
C PRO A 94 -16.77 9.07 4.07
N CYS A 95 -17.47 9.41 5.15
CA CYS A 95 -17.10 10.48 6.06
C CYS A 95 -17.36 10.10 7.53
N SER A 96 -16.84 10.91 8.46
CA SER A 96 -17.13 10.69 9.88
C SER A 96 -18.57 11.11 10.22
N PRO A 97 -19.25 10.45 11.17
CA PRO A 97 -20.58 10.86 11.63
C PRO A 97 -20.67 12.31 12.13
N GLY A 98 -19.56 12.90 12.58
CA GLY A 98 -19.49 14.29 13.04
C GLY A 98 -19.18 15.32 11.94
N ASP A 99 -19.05 14.90 10.67
CA ASP A 99 -18.88 15.84 9.55
C ASP A 99 -20.19 16.65 9.36
N LYS A 100 -20.08 17.94 9.07
CA LYS A 100 -21.24 18.84 8.92
C LYS A 100 -22.15 18.43 7.76
N GLU A 101 -21.56 17.80 6.75
CA GLU A 101 -22.25 17.33 5.54
C GLU A 101 -22.54 15.83 5.58
N ALA A 102 -22.39 15.19 6.76
CA ALA A 102 -22.60 13.75 6.92
C ALA A 102 -24.07 13.37 6.74
N ILE A 103 -24.32 12.45 5.81
CA ILE A 103 -25.61 11.82 5.59
C ILE A 103 -25.51 10.40 6.10
N SER A 104 -26.37 10.05 7.05
CA SER A 104 -26.43 8.68 7.60
C SER A 104 -26.94 7.73 6.52
N MET A 105 -26.05 6.88 6.01
CA MET A 105 -26.34 5.83 5.04
C MET A 105 -25.20 4.82 4.99
N SER A 106 -25.50 3.61 4.54
CA SER A 106 -24.51 2.55 4.35
C SER A 106 -24.02 2.53 2.90
N PHE A 107 -22.95 1.78 2.64
CA PHE A 107 -22.51 1.51 1.27
C PHE A 107 -23.61 0.89 0.40
N MET A 108 -24.55 0.12 0.98
CA MET A 108 -25.66 -0.50 0.24
C MET A 108 -26.63 0.53 -0.35
N ASP A 109 -26.66 1.74 0.21
CA ASP A 109 -27.53 2.84 -0.22
C ASP A 109 -26.86 3.72 -1.30
N VAL A 110 -25.55 3.54 -1.54
CA VAL A 110 -24.78 4.33 -2.51
C VAL A 110 -24.96 3.75 -3.92
N PRO A 111 -25.45 4.53 -4.89
CA PRO A 111 -25.51 4.07 -6.28
C PRO A 111 -24.13 3.69 -6.81
N SER A 112 -24.06 2.62 -7.61
CA SER A 112 -22.80 2.04 -8.08
C SER A 112 -21.95 2.99 -8.94
N ASP A 113 -22.58 3.97 -9.58
CA ASP A 113 -21.94 5.00 -10.39
C ASP A 113 -21.59 6.27 -9.60
N LYS A 114 -22.05 6.39 -8.34
CA LYS A 114 -21.88 7.58 -7.49
C LYS A 114 -20.85 7.42 -6.39
N LEU A 115 -20.34 6.21 -6.12
CA LEU A 115 -19.28 6.06 -5.14
C LEU A 115 -18.01 6.82 -5.57
N ALA A 116 -17.44 7.60 -4.67
CA ALA A 116 -16.07 8.10 -4.77
C ALA A 116 -15.20 7.36 -3.75
N GLU A 117 -14.43 6.40 -4.23
CA GLU A 117 -13.56 5.57 -3.41
C GLU A 117 -12.51 6.43 -2.68
N PRO A 118 -12.31 6.24 -1.37
CA PRO A 118 -11.20 6.85 -0.66
C PRO A 118 -9.87 6.49 -1.31
N VAL A 119 -8.96 7.45 -1.40
CA VAL A 119 -7.62 7.18 -1.93
C VAL A 119 -6.76 6.45 -0.89
N LEU A 120 -5.80 5.66 -1.35
CA LEU A 120 -4.78 5.08 -0.46
C LEU A 120 -3.97 6.21 0.20
N SER A 121 -3.85 6.18 1.52
CA SER A 121 -3.14 7.22 2.30
C SER A 121 -1.95 6.67 3.08
N MET A 122 -1.08 7.56 3.57
CA MET A 122 0.04 7.16 4.44
C MET A 122 -0.45 6.49 5.72
N SER A 123 -1.61 6.89 6.26
CA SER A 123 -2.21 6.23 7.43
C SER A 123 -2.58 4.77 7.18
N ASP A 124 -3.01 4.44 5.95
CA ASP A 124 -3.34 3.08 5.54
C ASP A 124 -2.07 2.22 5.45
N MET A 125 -1.00 2.78 4.89
CA MET A 125 0.31 2.14 4.82
C MET A 125 0.90 1.89 6.20
N LEU A 126 0.85 2.87 7.10
CA LEU A 126 1.34 2.73 8.48
C LEU A 126 0.55 1.67 9.25
N ARG A 127 -0.78 1.64 9.10
CA ARG A 127 -1.62 0.59 9.70
C ARG A 127 -1.25 -0.79 9.19
N SER A 128 -1.01 -0.94 7.89
CA SER A 128 -0.57 -2.20 7.30
C SER A 128 0.80 -2.65 7.82
N LEU A 129 1.74 -1.70 7.96
CA LEU A 129 3.07 -1.96 8.54
C LEU A 129 3.00 -2.42 9.99
N MET A 130 2.12 -1.83 10.81
CA MET A 130 1.95 -2.25 12.21
C MET A 130 1.50 -3.71 12.33
N ASN A 131 0.77 -4.22 11.33
CA ASN A 131 0.22 -5.57 11.33
C ASN A 131 1.11 -6.59 10.60
N THR A 132 2.19 -6.15 9.96
CA THR A 132 3.07 -7.02 9.16
C THR A 132 4.45 -7.14 9.81
N LYS A 133 4.89 -8.38 10.09
CA LYS A 133 6.23 -8.66 10.60
C LYS A 133 7.15 -9.12 9.46
N PRO A 134 8.45 -8.76 9.48
CA PRO A 134 9.39 -9.24 8.48
C PRO A 134 9.52 -10.76 8.57
N THR A 135 9.46 -11.43 7.42
CA THR A 135 9.57 -12.90 7.35
C THR A 135 11.00 -13.38 7.59
N VAL A 136 12.00 -12.57 7.19
CA VAL A 136 13.41 -12.93 7.32
C VAL A 136 13.94 -12.52 8.69
N ASN A 137 14.37 -13.49 9.49
CA ASN A 137 15.00 -13.24 10.78
C ASN A 137 16.53 -13.08 10.64
N LYS A 138 17.16 -12.48 11.65
CA LYS A 138 18.60 -12.24 11.68
C LYS A 138 19.43 -13.52 11.62
N ASN A 139 18.97 -14.60 12.27
CA ASN A 139 19.71 -15.87 12.30
C ASN A 139 19.81 -16.51 10.91
N ASP A 140 18.77 -16.37 10.09
CA ASP A 140 18.78 -16.86 8.71
C ASP A 140 19.74 -16.02 7.85
N MET A 141 19.77 -14.70 8.06
CA MET A 141 20.75 -13.83 7.41
C MET A 141 22.19 -14.17 7.79
N ASP A 142 22.46 -14.41 9.06
CA ASP A 142 23.81 -14.76 9.54
C ASP A 142 24.30 -16.08 8.93
N LYS A 143 23.41 -17.09 8.82
CA LYS A 143 23.72 -18.36 8.13
C LYS A 143 24.01 -18.18 6.65
N LEU A 144 23.23 -17.33 5.96
CA LEU A 144 23.43 -17.04 4.53
C LEU A 144 24.72 -16.27 4.28
N LEU A 145 25.06 -15.31 5.15
CA LEU A 145 26.31 -14.56 5.08
C LEU A 145 27.51 -15.46 5.35
N GLN A 146 27.41 -16.35 6.35
CA GLN A 146 28.46 -17.33 6.64
C GLN A 146 28.68 -18.27 5.45
N PHE A 147 27.61 -18.82 4.88
CA PHE A 147 27.71 -19.67 3.68
C PHE A 147 28.33 -18.92 2.49
N THR A 148 27.94 -17.66 2.28
CA THR A 148 28.50 -16.83 1.20
C THR A 148 29.99 -16.56 1.42
N LYS A 149 30.41 -16.36 2.67
CA LYS A 149 31.81 -16.17 3.05
C LYS A 149 32.64 -17.45 2.84
N ASP A 150 32.07 -18.62 3.17
CA ASP A 150 32.79 -19.90 3.12
C ASP A 150 32.95 -20.45 1.70
N PHE A 151 31.97 -20.22 0.81
CA PHE A 151 31.96 -20.81 -0.54
C PHE A 151 32.11 -19.79 -1.68
N GLY A 152 32.05 -18.49 -1.40
CA GLY A 152 32.07 -17.45 -2.44
C GLY A 152 30.86 -17.50 -3.39
N GLN A 153 30.91 -16.70 -4.46
CA GLN A 153 29.91 -16.70 -5.54
C GLN A 153 30.36 -17.47 -6.80
N GLU A 154 31.61 -17.93 -6.80
CA GLU A 154 32.25 -18.67 -7.89
C GLU A 154 32.52 -20.11 -7.44
N GLY A 155 31.46 -20.91 -7.33
CA GLY A 155 31.52 -22.37 -7.24
C GLY A 155 31.15 -23.05 -8.55
#